data_AF-B7FTI4-F1
#
_entry.id   AF-B7FTI4-F1
#
_cell.length_a   1.000
_cell.length_b   1.000
_cell.length_c   1.000
_cell.angle_alpha   90.00
_cell.angle_beta   90.00
_cell.angle_gamma   90.00
#
_symmetry.space_group_name_H-M   'P 1'
#
loop_
_entity.id
_entity.type
_entity.pdbx_description
1 polymer ?
#
loop_
_entity_poly.entity_id
_entity_poly.type
_entity_poly.pdbx_seq_one_letter_code
_entity_poly.pdbx_strand_id
1 'polypeptide(L)'
;MANPTVSSVWSANSQAVLCMKNGSNAQALRILASAIDQLQNHLVAIPLHQIRGDHPINICFVSESTSGGSMCPAVQSPLADDFSIFVPMFEWSFVTQPGQGKIPDGIPGSEIVITACLLYNLGLAHERLGQDTGRDSLFIRALNIYKKAIRLLMDYGSLRANHSVTFIYLALLTNTIRIQGNYFLQAERAQAVVMLRSALDYISPDDLSEGAHTSFYTNLWMIDQFNTMLPAASAAA
;
A
#
# COMPACT_ATOMS: atom_id res chain seq x y z
N MET A 1 -9.48 -12.86 -26.44
CA MET A 1 -10.75 -12.45 -25.79
C MET A 1 -10.44 -12.26 -24.33
N ALA A 2 -10.88 -11.15 -23.73
CA ALA A 2 -10.59 -10.87 -22.32
C ALA A 2 -11.21 -11.90 -21.40
N ASN A 3 -10.46 -12.30 -20.37
CA ASN A 3 -11.04 -13.10 -19.30
C ASN A 3 -12.07 -12.21 -18.58
N PRO A 4 -13.38 -12.50 -18.71
CA PRO A 4 -14.43 -11.63 -18.22
C PRO A 4 -14.31 -11.38 -16.72
N THR A 5 -13.76 -12.34 -15.97
CA THR A 5 -13.55 -12.19 -14.53
C THR A 5 -12.42 -11.24 -14.19
N VAL A 6 -11.32 -11.26 -14.95
CA VAL A 6 -10.20 -10.33 -14.73
C VAL A 6 -10.65 -8.89 -14.97
N SER A 7 -11.44 -8.67 -16.02
CA SER A 7 -12.01 -7.35 -16.30
C SER A 7 -13.02 -6.89 -15.25
N SER A 8 -13.88 -7.78 -14.74
CA SER A 8 -14.85 -7.42 -13.70
C SER A 8 -14.18 -7.06 -12.38
N VAL A 9 -13.18 -7.84 -11.98
CA VAL A 9 -12.39 -7.63 -10.77
C VAL A 9 -11.61 -6.31 -10.83
N TRP A 10 -11.03 -5.98 -11.98
CA TRP A 10 -10.34 -4.70 -12.18
C TRP A 10 -11.28 -3.50 -12.11
N SER A 11 -12.48 -3.63 -12.70
CA SER A 11 -13.53 -2.60 -12.59
C SER A 11 -13.97 -2.37 -11.14
N ALA A 12 -14.15 -3.46 -10.39
CA ALA A 12 -14.46 -3.39 -8.96
C ALA A 12 -13.37 -2.68 -8.16
N ASN A 13 -12.09 -2.93 -8.47
CA ASN A 13 -10.97 -2.20 -7.87
C ASN A 13 -11.06 -0.68 -8.11
N SER A 14 -11.32 -0.26 -9.36
CA SER A 14 -11.52 1.16 -9.71
C SER A 14 -12.65 1.79 -8.88
N GLN A 15 -13.78 1.09 -8.78
CA GLN A 15 -14.96 1.57 -8.05
C GLN A 15 -14.67 1.70 -6.56
N ALA A 16 -13.96 0.72 -5.97
CA ALA A 16 -13.58 0.78 -4.57
C ALA A 16 -12.65 1.97 -4.28
N VAL A 17 -11.71 2.27 -5.17
CA VAL A 17 -10.86 3.46 -5.03
C VAL A 17 -11.67 4.75 -5.07
N LEU A 18 -12.67 4.85 -5.94
CA LEU A 18 -13.59 6.00 -5.95
C LEU A 18 -14.37 6.10 -4.64
N CYS A 19 -14.85 4.99 -4.09
CA CYS A 19 -15.47 4.96 -2.77
C CYS A 19 -14.52 5.47 -1.68
N MET A 20 -13.26 5.03 -1.66
CA MET A 20 -12.26 5.50 -0.71
C MET A 20 -11.95 7.01 -0.86
N LYS A 21 -11.91 7.52 -2.10
CA LYS A 21 -11.73 8.96 -2.36
C LYS A 21 -12.89 9.80 -1.83
N ASN A 22 -14.10 9.23 -1.79
CA ASN A 22 -15.30 9.90 -1.30
C ASN A 22 -15.56 9.65 0.20
N GLY A 23 -14.62 9.05 0.94
CA GLY A 23 -14.79 8.70 2.37
C GLY A 23 -15.69 7.48 2.63
N SER A 24 -16.21 6.82 1.60
CA SER A 24 -17.08 5.64 1.70
C SER A 24 -16.27 4.34 1.93
N ASN A 25 -15.40 4.32 2.93
CA ASN A 25 -14.44 3.23 3.19
C ASN A 25 -15.13 1.86 3.44
N ALA A 26 -16.27 1.85 4.14
CA ALA A 26 -17.05 0.63 4.36
C ALA A 26 -17.68 0.06 3.07
N GLN A 27 -17.98 0.90 2.07
CA GLN A 27 -18.43 0.45 0.77
C GLN A 27 -17.25 -0.09 -0.05
N ALA A 28 -16.11 0.59 -0.02
CA ALA A 28 -14.88 0.12 -0.66
C ALA A 28 -14.49 -1.29 -0.19
N LEU A 29 -14.53 -1.54 1.14
CA LEU A 29 -14.25 -2.85 1.72
C LEU A 29 -15.16 -3.95 1.14
N ARG A 30 -16.46 -3.70 1.04
CA ARG A 30 -17.42 -4.68 0.50
C ARG A 30 -17.13 -5.02 -0.96
N ILE A 31 -16.81 -4.00 -1.76
CA ILE A 31 -16.48 -4.17 -3.19
C ILE A 31 -15.18 -4.98 -3.34
N LEU A 32 -14.13 -4.63 -2.58
CA LEU A 32 -12.83 -5.29 -2.65
C LEU A 32 -12.89 -6.74 -2.15
N ALA A 33 -13.61 -7.00 -1.06
CA ALA A 33 -13.79 -8.36 -0.56
C ALA A 33 -14.48 -9.25 -1.62
N SER A 34 -15.57 -8.76 -2.23
CA SER A 34 -16.26 -9.48 -3.30
C SER A 34 -15.37 -9.73 -4.52
N ALA A 35 -14.54 -8.74 -4.91
CA ALA A 35 -13.62 -8.88 -6.03
C ALA A 35 -12.52 -9.93 -5.74
N ILE A 36 -12.02 -10.00 -4.52
CA ILE A 36 -11.04 -11.01 -4.09
C ILE A 36 -11.67 -12.41 -4.10
N ASP A 37 -12.89 -12.57 -3.59
CA ASP A 37 -13.60 -13.85 -3.60
C ASP A 37 -13.81 -14.35 -5.04
N GLN A 38 -14.18 -13.45 -5.96
CA GLN A 38 -14.26 -13.78 -7.39
C GLN A 38 -12.91 -14.26 -7.94
N LEU A 39 -11.82 -13.56 -7.62
CA LEU A 39 -10.49 -13.90 -8.13
C LEU A 39 -9.95 -15.22 -7.54
N GLN A 40 -10.19 -15.50 -6.25
CA GLN A 40 -9.78 -16.74 -5.59
C GLN A 40 -10.40 -17.97 -6.24
N ASN A 41 -11.67 -17.88 -6.64
CA ASN A 41 -12.34 -18.95 -7.38
C ASN A 41 -11.67 -19.23 -8.75
N HIS A 42 -10.91 -18.27 -9.29
CA HIS A 42 -10.16 -18.42 -10.53
C HIS A 42 -8.69 -18.84 -10.34
N LEU A 43 -8.03 -18.36 -9.28
CA LEU A 43 -6.61 -18.61 -9.02
C LEU A 43 -6.29 -20.06 -8.64
N VAL A 44 -7.24 -20.82 -8.10
CA VAL A 44 -7.07 -22.25 -7.79
C VAL A 44 -6.68 -23.06 -9.05
N ALA A 45 -6.86 -22.51 -10.25
CA ALA A 45 -6.61 -23.17 -11.53
C ALA A 45 -5.24 -22.86 -12.19
N ILE A 46 -4.42 -21.92 -11.69
CA ILE A 46 -3.23 -21.43 -12.43
C ILE A 46 -1.92 -21.73 -11.66
N PRO A 47 -1.00 -22.54 -12.21
CA PRO A 47 0.28 -22.80 -11.58
C PRO A 47 1.25 -21.59 -11.69
N LEU A 48 1.83 -21.20 -10.56
CA LEU A 48 2.61 -19.98 -10.33
C LEU A 48 3.87 -19.79 -11.21
N HIS A 49 4.39 -20.83 -11.86
CA HIS A 49 5.71 -20.81 -12.52
C HIS A 49 5.72 -20.28 -13.96
N GLN A 50 4.58 -19.87 -14.53
CA GLN A 50 4.50 -19.45 -15.95
C GLN A 50 4.38 -17.94 -16.17
N ILE A 51 4.53 -17.13 -15.13
CA ILE A 51 4.11 -15.74 -15.11
C ILE A 51 5.24 -14.80 -15.57
N ARG A 52 4.99 -14.05 -16.66
CA ARG A 52 5.82 -12.92 -17.11
C ARG A 52 4.96 -11.90 -17.88
N GLY A 53 4.97 -10.65 -17.41
CA GLY A 53 4.79 -9.49 -18.27
C GLY A 53 4.63 -8.19 -17.50
N ASP A 54 4.71 -7.09 -18.25
CA ASP A 54 4.69 -5.72 -17.76
C ASP A 54 3.26 -5.14 -17.81
N HIS A 55 2.88 -4.42 -16.76
CA HIS A 55 1.53 -3.86 -16.64
C HIS A 55 1.60 -2.40 -16.24
N PRO A 56 0.95 -1.47 -16.97
CA PRO A 56 0.87 -0.08 -16.55
C PRO A 56 -0.17 0.09 -15.44
N ILE A 57 0.27 0.36 -14.22
CA ILE A 57 -0.59 0.78 -13.10
C ILE A 57 -0.36 2.27 -12.88
N ASN A 58 -1.42 3.09 -12.98
CA ASN A 58 -1.31 4.52 -12.74
C ASN A 58 -1.63 4.81 -11.28
N ILE A 59 -0.69 5.38 -10.55
CA ILE A 59 -0.84 5.55 -9.11
C ILE A 59 -1.08 7.01 -8.84
N CYS A 60 -2.10 7.28 -8.03
CA CYS A 60 -2.42 8.63 -7.62
C CYS A 60 -1.99 8.81 -6.18
N PHE A 61 -1.26 9.87 -5.90
CA PHE A 61 -1.17 10.42 -4.56
C PHE A 61 -2.56 10.93 -4.20
N VAL A 62 -3.13 10.41 -3.12
CA VAL A 62 -4.30 11.02 -2.50
C VAL A 62 -3.79 11.72 -1.26
N SER A 63 -3.46 13.00 -1.42
CA SER A 63 -3.35 13.90 -0.27
C SER A 63 -4.72 13.89 0.42
N GLU A 64 -4.73 13.62 1.72
CA GLU A 64 -5.88 13.90 2.57
C GLU A 64 -6.00 15.42 2.68
N SER A 65 -6.54 16.07 1.64
CA SER A 65 -7.02 17.45 1.80
C SER A 65 -8.18 17.36 2.78
N THR A 66 -7.92 17.77 4.02
CA THR A 66 -8.86 17.87 5.13
C THR A 66 -10.14 18.58 4.71
N SER A 67 -11.12 17.83 4.21
CA SER A 67 -12.48 18.31 4.06
C SER A 67 -13.26 17.90 5.32
N GLY A 68 -13.13 18.70 6.38
CA GLY A 68 -14.20 18.96 7.34
C GLY A 68 -14.63 17.85 8.31
N GLY A 69 -13.80 16.85 8.60
CA GLY A 69 -14.09 15.82 9.62
C GLY A 69 -13.44 16.15 10.95
N SER A 70 -14.25 16.35 12.00
CA SER A 70 -13.86 16.52 13.41
C SER A 70 -12.68 15.63 13.79
N MET A 71 -11.55 16.24 14.16
CA MET A 71 -10.42 15.54 14.76
C MET A 71 -10.90 14.70 15.94
N CYS A 72 -10.78 13.37 15.85
CA CYS A 72 -10.59 12.59 17.06
C CYS A 72 -9.31 13.11 17.72
N PRO A 73 -9.28 13.29 19.06
CA PRO A 73 -8.08 13.78 19.71
C PRO A 73 -7.03 12.67 19.60
N ALA A 74 -6.17 12.76 18.59
CA ALA A 74 -4.85 12.16 18.67
C ALA A 74 -4.23 12.69 19.96
N VAL A 75 -3.70 11.78 20.78
CA VAL A 75 -2.95 12.11 21.99
C VAL A 75 -1.96 13.21 21.62
N GLN A 76 -2.23 14.43 22.10
CA GLN A 76 -1.41 15.59 21.80
C GLN A 76 -0.03 15.34 22.40
N SER A 77 0.91 14.93 21.54
CA SER A 77 2.31 14.98 21.86
C SER A 77 2.69 16.46 22.00
N PRO A 78 3.29 16.89 23.11
CA PRO A 78 3.63 18.30 23.36
C PRO A 78 4.70 18.89 22.42
N LEU A 79 5.05 18.18 21.34
CA LEU A 79 5.95 18.61 20.26
C LEU A 79 5.21 19.00 18.97
N ALA A 80 3.87 18.95 18.94
CA ALA A 80 3.08 19.06 17.71
C ALA A 80 2.88 20.50 17.15
N ASP A 81 3.14 21.55 17.93
CA ASP A 81 2.73 22.90 17.53
C ASP A 81 3.65 23.57 16.49
N ASP A 82 4.91 23.15 16.36
CA ASP A 82 5.89 23.77 15.43
C ASP A 82 6.15 22.97 14.13
N PHE A 83 5.62 21.74 14.01
CA PHE A 83 5.86 20.86 12.86
C PHE A 83 4.63 20.67 11.95
N SER A 84 3.52 21.38 12.18
CA SER A 84 2.29 21.27 11.40
C SER A 84 2.41 21.63 9.91
N ILE A 85 3.49 22.31 9.52
CA ILE A 85 3.83 22.65 8.11
C ILE A 85 4.51 21.47 7.40
N PHE A 86 5.05 20.53 8.17
CA PHE A 86 5.61 19.27 7.70
C PHE A 86 4.69 18.15 8.15
N VAL A 87 3.47 18.08 7.62
CA VAL A 87 2.77 16.80 7.54
C VAL A 87 3.66 15.95 6.65
N PRO A 88 4.46 15.04 7.22
CA PRO A 88 5.53 14.44 6.46
C PRO A 88 4.90 13.50 5.44
N MET A 89 5.52 13.37 4.27
CA MET A 89 5.00 12.55 3.16
C MET A 89 4.73 11.09 3.58
N PHE A 90 5.30 10.65 4.72
CA PHE A 90 5.05 9.35 5.33
C PHE A 90 3.66 9.21 5.94
N GLU A 91 2.93 10.30 6.23
CA GLU A 91 1.52 10.28 6.65
C GLU A 91 0.56 10.02 5.50
N TRP A 92 1.01 10.19 4.25
CA TRP A 92 0.16 9.97 3.08
C TRP A 92 0.03 8.49 2.79
N SER A 93 -1.21 8.05 2.63
CA SER A 93 -1.49 6.74 2.07
C SER A 93 -1.28 6.77 0.57
N PHE A 94 -0.44 5.87 0.05
CA PHE A 94 -0.39 5.64 -1.39
C PHE A 94 -1.76 5.09 -1.85
N VAL A 95 -2.23 5.40 -3.04
CA VAL A 95 -3.43 4.76 -3.60
C VAL A 95 -3.12 4.28 -4.99
N THR A 96 -3.09 2.96 -5.18
CA THR A 96 -2.91 2.42 -6.51
C THR A 96 -4.22 2.53 -7.27
N GLN A 97 -4.26 3.35 -8.32
CA GLN A 97 -5.35 3.27 -9.27
C GLN A 97 -5.00 2.27 -10.36
N PRO A 98 -5.95 1.48 -10.81
CA PRO A 98 -5.81 0.85 -12.11
C PRO A 98 -5.59 1.94 -13.17
N GLY A 99 -4.58 1.81 -14.03
CA GLY A 99 -4.42 2.71 -15.16
C GLY A 99 -5.67 2.74 -16.04
N GLN A 100 -5.90 3.83 -16.78
CA GLN A 100 -7.00 3.96 -17.76
C GLN A 100 -6.87 2.95 -18.94
N GLY A 101 -5.88 2.07 -18.92
CA GLY A 101 -5.65 1.04 -19.93
C GLY A 101 -6.38 -0.27 -19.62
N LYS A 102 -6.75 -1.00 -20.67
CA LYS A 102 -7.12 -2.42 -20.56
C LYS A 102 -5.93 -3.19 -19.98
N ILE A 103 -6.16 -4.05 -18.99
CA ILE A 103 -5.18 -5.10 -18.67
C ILE A 103 -4.96 -5.89 -19.96
N PRO A 104 -3.73 -6.05 -20.46
CA PRO A 104 -3.51 -6.85 -21.65
C PRO A 104 -3.87 -8.30 -21.34
N ASP A 105 -4.83 -8.84 -22.07
CA ASP A 105 -5.31 -10.21 -21.89
C ASP A 105 -4.20 -11.23 -22.17
N GLY A 106 -4.14 -12.30 -21.37
CA GLY A 106 -3.29 -13.47 -21.66
C GLY A 106 -1.81 -13.28 -21.35
N ILE A 107 -1.44 -12.22 -20.63
CA ILE A 107 -0.10 -12.11 -20.05
C ILE A 107 -0.09 -12.91 -18.75
N PRO A 108 0.68 -14.00 -18.69
CA PRO A 108 0.67 -14.84 -17.51
C PRO A 108 1.17 -14.02 -16.31
N GLY A 109 0.35 -14.05 -15.25
CA GLY A 109 0.42 -13.46 -13.90
C GLY A 109 0.36 -11.95 -13.77
N SER A 110 -0.32 -11.35 -14.74
CA SER A 110 -1.25 -10.27 -14.46
C SER A 110 -2.14 -10.55 -13.23
N GLU A 111 -2.52 -11.81 -12.99
CA GLU A 111 -3.33 -12.19 -11.83
C GLU A 111 -2.63 -11.95 -10.49
N ILE A 112 -1.32 -12.16 -10.38
CA ILE A 112 -0.55 -11.86 -9.16
C ILE A 112 -0.58 -10.36 -8.88
N VAL A 113 -0.32 -9.56 -9.91
CA VAL A 113 -0.29 -8.10 -9.80
C VAL A 113 -1.67 -7.57 -9.40
N ILE A 114 -2.73 -8.07 -10.03
CA ILE A 114 -4.12 -7.71 -9.70
C ILE A 114 -4.45 -8.12 -8.26
N THR A 115 -4.08 -9.33 -7.85
CA THR A 115 -4.28 -9.82 -6.48
C THR A 115 -3.58 -8.91 -5.48
N ALA A 116 -2.32 -8.56 -5.74
CA ALA A 116 -1.55 -7.67 -4.88
C ALA A 116 -2.17 -6.27 -4.81
N CYS A 117 -2.65 -5.71 -5.92
CA CYS A 117 -3.39 -4.45 -5.94
C CYS A 117 -4.68 -4.50 -5.12
N LEU A 118 -5.47 -5.58 -5.24
CA LEU A 118 -6.70 -5.73 -4.47
C LEU A 118 -6.42 -5.85 -2.98
N LEU A 119 -5.44 -6.66 -2.61
CA LEU A 119 -5.01 -6.80 -1.22
C LEU A 119 -4.48 -5.46 -0.69
N TYR A 120 -3.68 -4.76 -1.47
CA TYR A 120 -3.21 -3.41 -1.13
C TYR A 120 -4.38 -2.46 -0.85
N ASN A 121 -5.32 -2.33 -1.78
CA ASN A 121 -6.46 -1.42 -1.61
C ASN A 121 -7.41 -1.89 -0.50
N LEU A 122 -7.52 -3.20 -0.23
CA LEU A 122 -8.30 -3.74 0.88
C LEU A 122 -7.68 -3.38 2.23
N GLY A 123 -6.35 -3.51 2.35
CA GLY A 123 -5.61 -3.10 3.54
C GLY A 123 -5.80 -1.61 3.80
N LEU A 124 -5.70 -0.79 2.76
CA LEU A 124 -5.92 0.65 2.86
C LEU A 124 -7.34 1.00 3.29
N ALA A 125 -8.36 0.34 2.73
CA ALA A 125 -9.75 0.58 3.12
C ALA A 125 -10.02 0.20 4.59
N HIS A 126 -9.36 -0.85 5.10
CA HIS A 126 -9.42 -1.21 6.51
C HIS A 126 -8.77 -0.15 7.39
N GLU A 127 -7.59 0.29 6.99
CA GLU A 127 -6.83 1.30 7.72
C GLU A 127 -7.59 2.63 7.82
N ARG A 128 -8.14 3.13 6.70
CA ARG A 128 -8.95 4.35 6.69
C ARG A 128 -10.19 4.23 7.55
N LEU A 129 -10.89 3.09 7.48
CA LEU A 129 -12.01 2.83 8.37
C LEU A 129 -11.55 2.77 9.85
N GLY A 130 -10.34 2.28 10.11
CA GLY A 130 -9.70 2.31 11.42
C GLY A 130 -9.50 3.72 11.93
N GLN A 131 -9.02 4.63 11.07
CA GLN A 131 -8.88 6.06 11.38
C GLN A 131 -10.24 6.71 11.65
N ASP A 132 -11.24 6.45 10.79
CA ASP A 132 -12.60 7.01 10.93
C ASP A 132 -13.29 6.57 12.24
N THR A 133 -13.03 5.33 12.67
CA THR A 133 -13.76 4.71 13.80
C THR A 133 -12.95 4.60 15.09
N GLY A 134 -11.65 4.89 15.04
CA GLY A 134 -10.71 4.70 16.16
C GLY A 134 -10.55 3.24 16.59
N ARG A 135 -10.78 2.26 15.70
CA ARG A 135 -10.77 0.82 16.05
C ARG A 135 -9.47 0.14 15.69
N ASP A 136 -8.66 -0.17 16.69
CA ASP A 136 -7.34 -0.84 16.53
C ASP A 136 -7.40 -2.15 15.74
N SER A 137 -8.47 -2.93 15.93
CA SER A 137 -8.70 -4.19 15.21
C SER A 137 -8.68 -4.04 13.68
N LEU A 138 -9.01 -2.86 13.15
CA LEU A 138 -8.98 -2.58 11.71
C LEU A 138 -7.55 -2.36 11.21
N PHE A 139 -6.68 -1.71 11.98
CA PHE A 139 -5.26 -1.58 11.63
C PHE A 139 -4.55 -2.94 11.66
N ILE A 140 -4.85 -3.80 12.63
CA ILE A 140 -4.33 -5.19 12.67
C ILE A 140 -4.74 -5.95 11.40
N ARG A 141 -5.99 -5.78 10.95
CA ARG A 141 -6.46 -6.40 9.69
C ARG A 141 -5.70 -5.84 8.49
N ALA A 142 -5.51 -4.53 8.40
CA ALA A 142 -4.75 -3.89 7.34
C ALA A 142 -3.31 -4.47 7.25
N LEU A 143 -2.61 -4.53 8.38
CA LEU A 143 -1.26 -5.10 8.46
C LEU A 143 -1.20 -6.56 8.03
N ASN A 144 -2.15 -7.39 8.47
CA ASN A 144 -2.23 -8.79 8.05
C ASN A 144 -2.44 -8.93 6.54
N ILE A 145 -3.23 -8.04 5.94
CA ILE A 145 -3.46 -8.02 4.50
C ILE A 145 -2.20 -7.56 3.75
N TYR A 146 -1.53 -6.50 4.21
CA TYR A 146 -0.28 -6.05 3.62
C TYR A 146 0.81 -7.12 3.68
N LYS A 147 0.96 -7.82 4.82
CA LYS A 147 1.88 -8.97 4.94
C LYS A 147 1.59 -10.06 3.92
N LYS A 148 0.32 -10.37 3.65
CA LYS A 148 -0.07 -11.34 2.60
C LYS A 148 0.34 -10.86 1.21
N ALA A 149 0.10 -9.58 0.88
CA ALA A 149 0.45 -9.00 -0.41
C ALA A 149 1.98 -8.95 -0.63
N ILE A 150 2.75 -8.58 0.41
CA ILE A 150 4.21 -8.57 0.39
C ILE A 150 4.75 -9.98 0.09
N ARG A 151 4.27 -11.00 0.81
CA ARG A 151 4.68 -12.39 0.57
C ARG A 151 4.37 -12.85 -0.85
N LEU A 152 3.17 -12.56 -1.34
CA LEU A 152 2.76 -12.90 -2.71
C LEU A 152 3.73 -12.30 -3.75
N LEU A 153 4.14 -11.04 -3.58
CA LEU A 153 5.07 -10.38 -4.50
C LEU A 153 6.52 -10.88 -4.36
N MET A 154 6.94 -11.26 -3.15
CA MET A 154 8.25 -11.87 -2.93
C MET A 154 8.35 -13.26 -3.54
N ASP A 155 7.33 -14.09 -3.36
CA ASP A 155 7.25 -15.45 -3.92
C ASP A 155 7.23 -15.43 -5.45
N TYR A 156 6.71 -14.34 -6.04
CA TYR A 156 6.72 -14.12 -7.47
C TYR A 156 8.14 -13.85 -8.03
N GLY A 157 9.08 -13.35 -7.23
CA GLY A 157 10.51 -13.31 -7.55
C GLY A 157 10.94 -12.31 -8.64
N SER A 158 10.08 -11.36 -9.04
CA SER A 158 10.33 -10.53 -10.22
C SER A 158 10.21 -9.01 -9.99
N LEU A 159 10.60 -8.51 -8.82
CA LEU A 159 10.49 -7.07 -8.49
C LEU A 159 11.03 -6.17 -9.63
N ARG A 160 12.27 -6.38 -10.09
CA ARG A 160 12.86 -5.60 -11.21
C ARG A 160 12.20 -5.81 -12.57
N ALA A 161 11.55 -6.94 -12.80
CA ALA A 161 11.02 -7.28 -14.12
C ALA A 161 9.70 -6.56 -14.42
N ASN A 162 9.09 -5.90 -13.42
CA ASN A 162 7.82 -5.23 -13.58
C ASN A 162 7.74 -4.00 -12.66
N HIS A 163 7.68 -2.81 -13.26
CA HIS A 163 7.66 -1.53 -12.53
C HIS A 163 6.48 -1.43 -11.57
N SER A 164 5.32 -1.97 -11.96
CA SER A 164 4.12 -1.96 -11.13
C SER A 164 4.25 -2.88 -9.92
N VAL A 165 4.88 -4.04 -10.08
CA VAL A 165 5.16 -4.96 -8.96
C VAL A 165 6.10 -4.30 -7.96
N THR A 166 7.19 -3.71 -8.45
CA THR A 166 8.11 -2.93 -7.61
C THR A 166 7.37 -1.82 -6.88
N PHE A 167 6.56 -1.05 -7.58
CA PHE A 167 5.85 0.06 -6.98
C PHE A 167 4.90 -0.41 -5.87
N ILE A 168 4.03 -1.40 -6.15
CA ILE A 168 3.09 -1.93 -5.14
C ILE A 168 3.86 -2.41 -3.91
N TYR A 169 4.98 -3.10 -4.12
CA TYR A 169 5.84 -3.57 -3.05
C TYR A 169 6.37 -2.43 -2.17
N LEU A 170 6.92 -1.37 -2.78
CA LEU A 170 7.39 -0.18 -2.04
C LEU A 170 6.25 0.54 -1.30
N ALA A 171 5.08 0.64 -1.93
CA ALA A 171 3.88 1.25 -1.32
C ALA A 171 3.39 0.43 -0.10
N LEU A 172 3.36 -0.90 -0.21
CA LEU A 172 3.00 -1.81 0.88
C LEU A 172 3.94 -1.65 2.08
N LEU A 173 5.24 -1.61 1.84
CA LEU A 173 6.23 -1.41 2.90
C LEU A 173 6.07 -0.05 3.56
N THR A 174 5.88 1.01 2.77
CA THR A 174 5.70 2.37 3.30
C THR A 174 4.46 2.48 4.19
N ASN A 175 3.31 1.97 3.73
CA ASN A 175 2.10 1.95 4.57
C ASN A 175 2.27 1.08 5.82
N THR A 176 2.97 -0.06 5.71
CA THR A 176 3.26 -0.93 6.86
C THR A 176 4.10 -0.19 7.90
N ILE A 177 5.16 0.51 7.49
CA ILE A 177 6.03 1.30 8.37
C ILE A 177 5.22 2.39 9.08
N ARG A 178 4.33 3.08 8.36
CA ARG A 178 3.48 4.12 8.96
C ARG A 178 2.53 3.54 10.00
N ILE A 179 1.74 2.50 9.67
CA ILE A 179 0.79 1.92 10.63
C ILE A 179 1.54 1.41 11.87
N GLN A 180 2.68 0.73 11.69
CA GLN A 180 3.47 0.23 12.81
C GLN A 180 4.05 1.36 13.67
N GLY A 181 4.52 2.45 13.05
CA GLY A 181 5.05 3.62 13.76
C GLY A 181 4.00 4.37 14.57
N ASN A 182 2.77 4.44 14.06
CA ASN A 182 1.70 5.20 14.70
C ASN A 182 0.95 4.40 15.77
N TYR A 183 0.89 3.07 15.65
CA TYR A 183 -0.05 2.26 16.43
C TYR A 183 0.53 0.99 17.08
N PHE A 184 1.74 0.53 16.73
CA PHE A 184 2.20 -0.81 17.13
C PHE A 184 3.72 -0.92 17.42
N LEU A 185 4.24 -2.15 17.32
CA LEU A 185 5.55 -2.59 17.81
C LEU A 185 6.69 -2.10 16.91
N GLN A 186 7.73 -1.54 17.54
CA GLN A 186 8.92 -1.03 16.85
C GLN A 186 9.71 -2.11 16.08
N ALA A 187 9.65 -3.38 16.49
CA ALA A 187 10.42 -4.46 15.84
C ALA A 187 9.91 -4.76 14.43
N GLU A 188 8.59 -4.88 14.22
CA GLU A 188 8.04 -5.12 12.88
C GLU A 188 8.21 -3.90 11.97
N ARG A 189 8.16 -2.69 12.55
CA ARG A 189 8.50 -1.45 11.84
C ARG A 189 9.94 -1.49 11.33
N ALA A 190 10.90 -1.81 12.21
CA ALA A 190 12.32 -1.86 11.84
C ALA A 190 12.58 -2.86 10.70
N GLN A 191 11.94 -4.04 10.74
CA GLN A 191 12.03 -5.01 9.67
C GLN A 191 11.51 -4.44 8.34
N ALA A 192 10.34 -3.79 8.34
CA ALA A 192 9.79 -3.18 7.13
C ALA A 192 10.68 -2.05 6.58
N VAL A 193 11.34 -1.26 7.44
CA VAL A 193 12.33 -0.25 7.04
C VAL A 193 13.54 -0.89 6.36
N VAL A 194 14.09 -1.98 6.92
CA VAL A 194 15.20 -2.71 6.30
C VAL A 194 14.79 -3.26 4.94
N MET A 195 13.59 -3.83 4.82
CA MET A 195 13.07 -4.31 3.53
C MET A 195 12.90 -3.17 2.52
N LEU A 196 12.42 -2.00 2.95
CA LEU A 196 12.25 -0.84 2.08
C LEU A 196 13.60 -0.33 1.57
N ARG A 197 14.59 -0.20 2.46
CA ARG A 197 15.96 0.18 2.08
C ARG A 197 16.56 -0.81 1.10
N SER A 198 16.53 -2.10 1.44
CA SER A 198 17.07 -3.14 0.56
C SER A 198 16.40 -3.16 -0.81
N ALA A 199 15.11 -2.85 -0.89
CA ALA A 199 14.40 -2.75 -2.15
C ALA A 199 14.88 -1.54 -2.96
N LEU A 200 14.96 -0.36 -2.35
CA LEU A 200 15.42 0.86 -3.01
C LEU A 200 16.89 0.78 -3.45
N ASP A 201 17.75 0.13 -2.67
CA ASP A 201 19.14 -0.16 -3.05
C ASP A 201 19.21 -1.13 -4.25
N TYR A 202 18.23 -2.04 -4.34
CA TYR A 202 18.15 -3.00 -5.43
C TYR A 202 17.47 -2.42 -6.68
N ILE A 203 16.69 -1.34 -6.62
CA ILE A 203 15.96 -0.80 -7.77
C ILE A 203 16.80 0.31 -8.42
N SER A 204 16.98 0.25 -9.74
CA SER A 204 17.63 1.33 -10.50
C SER A 204 16.71 2.56 -10.56
N PRO A 205 17.24 3.79 -10.61
CA PRO A 205 16.42 4.98 -10.90
C PRO A 205 15.58 4.85 -12.18
N ASP A 206 16.05 4.08 -13.16
CA ASP A 206 15.35 3.85 -14.43
C ASP A 206 14.17 2.87 -14.32
N ASP A 207 14.10 2.08 -13.24
CA ASP A 207 13.04 1.08 -12.99
C ASP A 207 11.74 1.74 -12.44
N LEU A 208 11.78 3.04 -12.14
CA LEU A 208 10.67 3.82 -11.60
C LEU A 208 10.55 5.14 -12.36
N SER A 209 9.37 5.76 -12.32
CA SER A 209 9.28 7.17 -12.72
C SER A 209 10.09 8.02 -11.75
N GLU A 210 10.72 9.09 -12.25
CA GLU A 210 11.51 10.02 -11.43
C GLU A 210 10.74 10.51 -10.19
N GLY A 211 9.45 10.82 -10.35
CA GLY A 211 8.58 11.22 -9.25
C GLY A 211 8.35 10.11 -8.22
N ALA A 212 8.18 8.85 -8.65
CA ALA A 212 8.02 7.71 -7.75
C ALA A 212 9.30 7.42 -6.98
N HIS A 213 10.43 7.35 -7.69
CA HIS A 213 11.75 7.15 -7.09
C HIS A 213 12.03 8.21 -6.03
N THR A 214 11.88 9.49 -6.38
CA THR A 214 12.09 10.61 -5.46
C THR A 214 11.17 10.52 -4.24
N SER A 215 9.90 10.15 -4.43
CA SER A 215 8.94 10.03 -3.33
C SER A 215 9.32 8.93 -2.34
N PHE A 216 9.72 7.75 -2.80
CA PHE A 216 10.10 6.64 -1.91
C PHE A 216 11.43 6.91 -1.20
N TYR A 217 12.43 7.47 -1.89
CA TYR A 217 13.69 7.86 -1.25
C TYR A 217 13.52 8.97 -0.21
N THR A 218 12.70 9.98 -0.51
CA THR A 218 12.39 11.06 0.44
C THR A 218 11.69 10.49 1.68
N ASN A 219 10.74 9.57 1.50
CA ASN A 219 10.09 8.88 2.61
C ASN A 219 11.07 8.08 3.46
N LEU A 220 11.96 7.30 2.85
CA LEU A 220 12.99 6.56 3.59
C LEU A 220 13.92 7.49 4.37
N TRP A 221 14.39 8.57 3.75
CA TRP A 221 15.23 9.56 4.41
C TRP A 221 14.51 10.20 5.61
N MET A 222 13.24 10.57 5.48
CA MET A 222 12.46 11.10 6.60
C MET A 222 12.29 10.09 7.73
N ILE A 223 12.04 8.81 7.40
CA ILE A 223 11.97 7.74 8.40
C ILE A 223 13.29 7.63 9.17
N ASP A 224 14.42 7.74 8.47
CA ASP A 224 15.76 7.73 9.09
C ASP A 224 15.96 8.93 10.02
N GLN A 225 15.63 10.14 9.57
CA GLN A 225 15.73 11.34 10.41
C GLN A 225 14.84 11.22 11.65
N PHE A 226 13.62 10.72 11.50
CA PHE A 226 12.72 10.54 12.64
C PHE A 226 13.29 9.53 13.65
N ASN A 227 13.90 8.45 13.17
CA ASN A 227 14.52 7.44 14.03
C ASN A 227 15.80 7.95 14.72
N THR A 228 16.54 8.90 14.14
CA THR A 228 17.70 9.53 14.80
C THR A 228 17.29 10.62 15.78
N MET A 229 16.17 11.31 15.53
CA MET A 229 15.64 12.38 16.39
C MET A 229 14.89 11.84 17.61
N LEU A 230 14.28 10.65 17.51
CA LEU A 230 13.74 9.96 18.68
C LEU A 230 14.90 9.63 19.61
N PRO A 231 15.00 10.25 20.80
CA PRO A 231 16.01 9.85 21.77
C PRO A 231 15.86 8.35 22.02
N ALA A 232 16.97 7.65 22.23
CA ALA A 232 17.01 6.23 22.57
C ALA A 232 16.30 5.99 23.92
N ALA A 233 14.97 6.08 23.94
CA ALA A 233 14.13 6.10 25.12
C ALA A 233 13.99 4.69 25.75
N SER A 234 14.92 3.78 25.46
CA SER A 234 14.88 2.39 25.95
C SER A 234 16.25 1.78 26.23
N ALA A 235 17.33 2.57 26.28
CA ALA A 235 18.61 2.04 26.80
C ALA A 235 18.68 2.00 28.35
N ALA A 236 17.57 2.29 29.06
CA ALA A 236 17.54 2.40 30.52
C ALA A 236 16.25 1.87 31.18
N ALA A 237 15.76 0.70 30.75
CA ALA A 237 14.75 -0.07 31.48
C ALA A 237 15.22 -1.52 31.69
#